data_AF-A0AA40DSD1-F1
#
_entry.id   AF-A0AA40DSD1-F1
#
_cell.length_a   1.000
_cell.length_b   1.000
_cell.length_c   1.000
_cell.angle_alpha   90.00
_cell.angle_beta   90.00
_cell.angle_gamma   90.00
#
_symmetry.space_group_name_H-M   'P 1'
#
loop_
_entity.id
_entity.type
_entity.pdbx_description
1 polymer ?
#
loop_
_entity_poly.entity_id
_entity_poly.type
_entity_poly.pdbx_seq_one_letter_code
_entity_poly.pdbx_strand_id
1 'polypeptide(L)'
;MSQPRLPLPQVPGPKLAPFYNGQAEIEFLEPLGNAEEDYEGAVWKVQIKGATYALKMFKFREAEYLRDSGEGGYQQGQFQSLQHYVDFYDSFNCECRAYGRLKERGREDLAIPAQGYLLLTSRQEDLLGYGNDFWNRTAEYKNRDKHPIRAIVKDLATEMIPFREVQVGSLWRDAHELHQLGILNLIVKMDGTPGWDQKKVAMPQGLRDAGAYAESSGDSDPTAYNWREKMSDKERHTADEFYGRDYLMVPA
;
A
#
# COMPACT_ATOMS: atom_id res chain seq x y z
N MET A 1 -0.19 -14.38 30.62
CA MET A 1 0.25 -13.40 29.61
C MET A 1 -0.35 -13.84 28.28
N SER A 2 -1.26 -13.07 27.68
CA SER A 2 -1.83 -13.45 26.38
C SER A 2 -0.71 -13.44 25.34
N GLN A 3 -0.53 -14.55 24.65
CA GLN A 3 0.32 -14.63 23.45
C GLN A 3 0.04 -13.39 22.58
N PRO A 4 1.06 -12.70 22.03
CA PRO A 4 0.82 -11.70 21.00
C PRO A 4 -0.02 -12.40 19.91
N ARG A 5 -1.10 -11.75 19.47
CA ARG A 5 -1.94 -12.26 18.39
C ARG A 5 -1.12 -12.22 17.10
N LEU A 6 -0.23 -13.22 16.97
CA LEU A 6 0.78 -13.53 15.96
C LEU A 6 1.50 -12.32 15.32
N PRO A 7 2.86 -12.28 15.26
CA PRO A 7 3.48 -11.36 14.33
C PRO A 7 3.02 -11.71 12.92
N LEU A 8 2.54 -10.71 12.20
CA LEU A 8 2.23 -10.79 10.78
C LEU A 8 3.22 -9.87 10.05
N PRO A 9 3.85 -10.30 8.94
CA PRO A 9 3.83 -11.65 8.33
C PRO A 9 4.75 -12.68 9.02
N GLN A 10 4.68 -13.97 8.65
CA GLN A 10 5.48 -15.05 9.25
C GLN A 10 6.84 -15.33 8.59
N VAL A 11 7.25 -14.52 7.61
CA VAL A 11 8.56 -14.65 6.93
C VAL A 11 9.72 -14.01 7.71
N PRO A 12 11.00 -14.27 7.41
CA PRO A 12 12.11 -13.50 7.98
C PRO A 12 12.09 -12.02 7.55
N GLY A 13 12.85 -11.19 8.27
CA GLY A 13 13.05 -9.78 7.96
C GLY A 13 12.24 -8.80 8.81
N PRO A 14 12.45 -7.49 8.62
CA PRO A 14 11.83 -6.46 9.44
C PRO A 14 10.32 -6.38 9.17
N LYS A 15 9.59 -6.06 10.24
CA LYS A 15 8.13 -6.01 10.25
C LYS A 15 7.70 -4.86 11.14
N LEU A 16 6.56 -4.27 10.79
CA LEU A 16 5.92 -3.29 11.61
C LEU A 16 5.53 -3.91 12.97
N ALA A 17 5.87 -3.23 14.06
CA ALA A 17 5.47 -3.63 15.40
C ALA A 17 3.96 -3.39 15.61
N PRO A 18 3.32 -4.09 16.57
CA PRO A 18 1.96 -3.76 16.95
C PRO A 18 1.86 -2.32 17.47
N PHE A 19 0.79 -1.61 17.09
CA PHE A 19 0.45 -0.36 17.75
C PHE A 19 -0.09 -0.67 19.14
N TYR A 20 0.58 -0.17 20.18
CA TYR A 20 0.40 -0.65 21.56
C TYR A 20 0.60 -2.16 21.68
N ASN A 21 -0.46 -2.91 21.98
CA ASN A 21 -0.47 -4.37 22.09
C ASN A 21 -1.23 -5.03 20.92
N GLY A 22 -1.42 -4.31 19.81
CA GLY A 22 -2.15 -4.77 18.63
C GLY A 22 -3.66 -4.54 18.73
N GLN A 23 -4.14 -3.91 19.81
CA GLN A 23 -5.52 -3.50 20.01
C GLN A 23 -5.57 -2.09 20.60
N ALA A 24 -6.63 -1.36 20.28
CA ALA A 24 -6.93 -0.06 20.86
C ALA A 24 -8.43 0.21 20.83
N GLU A 25 -8.90 1.08 21.72
CA GLU A 25 -10.19 1.74 21.54
C GLU A 25 -10.06 2.76 20.40
N ILE A 26 -10.99 2.69 19.44
CA ILE A 26 -10.95 3.45 18.20
C ILE A 26 -12.27 4.19 18.09
N GLU A 27 -12.18 5.51 17.96
CA GLU A 27 -13.31 6.33 17.53
C GLU A 27 -13.18 6.57 16.02
N PHE A 28 -14.13 6.03 15.25
CA PHE A 28 -14.21 6.24 13.80
C PHE A 28 -14.86 7.59 13.51
N LEU A 29 -14.16 8.49 12.83
CA LEU A 29 -14.63 9.86 12.59
C LEU A 29 -15.25 9.99 11.20
N GLU A 30 -14.48 9.70 10.15
CA GLU A 30 -14.93 9.80 8.76
C GLU A 30 -14.10 8.89 7.84
N PRO A 31 -14.70 8.31 6.78
CA PRO A 31 -13.95 7.60 5.75
C PRO A 31 -13.05 8.57 4.98
N LEU A 32 -11.90 8.05 4.56
CA LEU A 32 -10.85 8.78 3.88
C LEU A 32 -10.65 8.18 2.48
N GLY A 33 -11.27 8.80 1.48
CA GLY A 33 -11.28 8.31 0.08
C GLY A 33 -12.52 7.50 -0.26
N ASN A 34 -12.56 6.94 -1.47
CA ASN A 34 -13.67 6.09 -1.92
C ASN A 34 -13.34 4.61 -1.67
N ALA A 35 -13.96 4.03 -0.65
CA ALA A 35 -13.75 2.64 -0.26
C ALA A 35 -14.25 1.62 -1.30
N GLU A 36 -15.19 2.01 -2.17
CA GLU A 36 -15.69 1.14 -3.24
C GLU A 36 -14.71 1.05 -4.42
N GLU A 37 -13.94 2.11 -4.65
CA GLU A 37 -12.89 2.17 -5.68
C GLU A 37 -11.53 1.63 -5.17
N ASP A 38 -11.34 1.54 -3.86
CA ASP A 38 -10.13 0.98 -3.26
C ASP A 38 -10.20 -0.56 -3.23
N TYR A 39 -9.44 -1.20 -4.12
CA TYR A 39 -9.38 -2.66 -4.22
C TYR A 39 -8.63 -3.32 -3.03
N GLU A 40 -7.84 -2.56 -2.28
CA GLU A 40 -7.03 -3.09 -1.17
C GLU A 40 -7.75 -3.00 0.18
N GLY A 41 -8.65 -2.04 0.34
CA GLY A 41 -9.10 -1.70 1.68
C GLY A 41 -10.09 -0.56 1.80
N ALA A 42 -10.14 -0.03 3.02
CA ALA A 42 -10.74 1.25 3.35
C ALA A 42 -9.81 2.01 4.28
N VAL A 43 -9.74 3.32 4.12
CA VAL A 43 -9.00 4.20 5.05
C VAL A 43 -10.01 5.04 5.81
N TRP A 44 -9.79 5.19 7.11
CA TRP A 44 -10.63 6.01 7.98
C TRP A 44 -9.77 6.97 8.78
N LYS A 45 -10.28 8.18 8.99
CA LYS A 45 -9.79 9.09 10.00
C LYS A 45 -10.33 8.61 11.33
N VAL A 46 -9.43 8.40 12.29
CA VAL A 46 -9.80 7.87 13.60
C VAL A 46 -9.16 8.68 14.71
N GLN A 47 -9.77 8.64 15.90
CA GLN A 47 -9.14 9.08 17.13
C GLN A 47 -8.79 7.87 17.99
N ILE A 48 -7.53 7.81 18.44
CA ILE A 48 -7.03 6.78 19.37
C ILE A 48 -6.28 7.48 20.50
N LYS A 49 -6.78 7.33 21.73
CA LYS A 49 -6.25 8.00 22.94
C LYS A 49 -6.09 9.52 22.77
N GLY A 50 -7.07 10.17 22.13
CA GLY A 50 -7.09 11.62 21.92
C GLY A 50 -6.23 12.14 20.76
N ALA A 51 -5.42 11.30 20.11
CA ALA A 51 -4.66 11.67 18.92
C ALA A 51 -5.36 11.18 17.64
N THR A 52 -5.26 11.97 16.56
CA THR A 52 -5.90 11.68 15.28
C THR A 52 -4.94 10.97 14.33
N TYR A 53 -5.41 9.92 13.68
CA TYR A 53 -4.64 9.08 12.76
C TYR A 53 -5.43 8.76 11.50
N ALA A 54 -4.73 8.26 10.47
CA ALA A 54 -5.33 7.49 9.40
C ALA A 54 -5.22 5.99 9.73
N LEU A 55 -6.31 5.25 9.58
CA LEU A 55 -6.37 3.80 9.79
C LEU A 55 -6.67 3.12 8.45
N LYS A 56 -5.65 2.53 7.82
CA LYS A 56 -5.82 1.71 6.60
C LYS A 56 -6.18 0.30 7.01
N MET A 57 -7.36 -0.16 6.62
CA MET A 57 -7.90 -1.50 6.86
C MET A 57 -7.89 -2.29 5.56
N PHE A 58 -7.51 -3.57 5.63
CA PHE A 58 -7.24 -4.37 4.44
C PHE A 58 -8.32 -5.43 4.21
N LYS A 59 -8.72 -5.58 2.94
CA LYS A 59 -9.60 -6.67 2.49
C LYS A 59 -8.86 -8.01 2.58
N PHE A 60 -9.61 -9.10 2.78
CA PHE A 60 -9.06 -10.45 2.76
C PHE A 60 -8.73 -10.87 1.32
N ARG A 61 -7.71 -11.71 1.17
CA ARG A 61 -7.31 -12.31 -0.10
C ARG A 61 -7.03 -13.79 0.16
N GLU A 62 -7.71 -14.64 -0.59
CA GLU A 62 -7.48 -16.08 -0.52
C GLU A 62 -6.08 -16.42 -1.05
N ALA A 63 -5.44 -17.42 -0.46
CA ALA A 63 -4.09 -17.79 -0.83
C ALA A 63 -4.00 -18.28 -2.29
N GLU A 64 -5.04 -18.98 -2.76
CA GLU A 64 -5.21 -19.43 -4.14
C GLU A 64 -5.29 -18.23 -5.09
N TYR A 65 -6.09 -17.21 -4.73
CA TYR A 65 -6.14 -15.98 -5.52
C TYR A 65 -4.77 -15.31 -5.60
N LEU A 66 -4.05 -15.20 -4.49
CA LEU A 66 -2.70 -14.62 -4.48
C LEU A 66 -1.68 -15.44 -5.28
N ARG A 67 -1.82 -16.76 -5.33
CA ARG A 67 -1.00 -17.65 -6.17
C ARG A 67 -1.35 -17.52 -7.65
N ASP A 68 -2.64 -17.37 -7.97
CA ASP A 68 -3.13 -17.47 -9.34
C ASP A 68 -3.23 -16.13 -10.07
N SER A 69 -3.06 -15.01 -9.35
CA SER A 69 -3.19 -13.67 -9.89
C SER A 69 -1.92 -12.82 -9.70
N GLY A 70 -1.78 -11.80 -10.55
CA GLY A 70 -0.73 -10.79 -10.45
C GLY A 70 0.68 -11.39 -10.36
N GLU A 71 1.48 -10.87 -9.42
CA GLU A 71 2.86 -11.29 -9.17
C GLU A 71 2.99 -12.77 -8.77
N GLY A 72 2.05 -13.31 -8.00
CA GLY A 72 2.09 -14.72 -7.59
C GLY A 72 1.85 -15.68 -8.75
N GLY A 73 1.07 -15.26 -9.76
CA GLY A 73 0.88 -15.99 -11.01
C GLY A 73 2.20 -16.22 -11.77
N TYR A 74 3.08 -15.21 -11.79
CA TYR A 74 4.41 -15.33 -12.41
C TYR A 74 5.38 -16.18 -11.59
N GLN A 75 5.12 -16.37 -10.29
CA GLN A 75 5.94 -17.17 -9.37
C GLN A 75 5.30 -18.51 -8.99
N GLN A 76 4.35 -19.00 -9.80
CA GLN A 76 3.72 -20.28 -9.53
C GLN A 76 4.76 -21.42 -9.44
N GLY A 77 4.65 -22.18 -8.36
CA GLY A 77 5.56 -23.29 -8.06
C GLY A 77 6.88 -22.89 -7.41
N GLN A 78 7.14 -21.60 -7.20
CA GLN A 78 8.35 -21.15 -6.48
C GLN A 78 8.21 -21.31 -4.96
N PHE A 79 7.00 -21.18 -4.43
CA PHE A 79 6.74 -21.39 -3.01
C PHE A 79 6.20 -22.78 -2.71
N GLN A 80 6.72 -23.38 -1.63
CA GLN A 80 6.34 -24.72 -1.15
C GLN A 80 4.96 -24.78 -0.48
N SER A 81 4.38 -23.64 -0.10
CA SER A 81 3.08 -23.58 0.58
C SER A 81 2.24 -22.39 0.12
N LEU A 82 0.92 -22.53 0.17
CA LEU A 82 -0.03 -21.44 -0.06
C LEU A 82 0.16 -20.29 0.94
N GLN A 83 0.56 -20.62 2.16
CA GLN A 83 0.84 -19.62 3.21
C GLN A 83 1.96 -18.66 2.82
N HIS A 84 2.97 -19.10 2.05
CA HIS A 84 4.00 -18.19 1.57
C HIS A 84 3.45 -17.14 0.60
N TYR A 85 2.47 -17.47 -0.25
CA TYR A 85 1.84 -16.46 -1.11
C TYR A 85 1.12 -15.41 -0.26
N VAL A 86 0.45 -15.82 0.81
CA VAL A 86 -0.12 -14.87 1.79
C VAL A 86 0.97 -14.04 2.45
N ASP A 87 2.05 -14.67 2.94
CA ASP A 87 3.12 -13.96 3.63
C ASP A 87 3.88 -12.97 2.75
N PHE A 88 3.94 -13.19 1.43
CA PHE A 88 4.66 -12.35 0.47
C PHE A 88 3.78 -11.36 -0.31
N TYR A 89 2.53 -11.72 -0.65
CA TYR A 89 1.69 -10.96 -1.57
C TYR A 89 0.40 -10.38 -0.98
N ASP A 90 0.02 -10.79 0.23
CA ASP A 90 -1.09 -10.11 0.91
C ASP A 90 -0.73 -8.64 1.20
N SER A 91 -1.57 -7.69 0.79
CA SER A 91 -1.27 -6.26 0.87
C SER A 91 -0.94 -5.78 2.28
N PHE A 92 -1.63 -6.30 3.31
CA PHE A 92 -1.32 -5.97 4.70
C PHE A 92 0.08 -6.47 5.10
N ASN A 93 0.42 -7.70 4.71
CA ASN A 93 1.74 -8.27 4.97
C ASN A 93 2.84 -7.50 4.24
N CYS A 94 2.62 -7.13 2.97
CA CYS A 94 3.54 -6.30 2.19
C CYS A 94 3.84 -4.98 2.88
N GLU A 95 2.81 -4.23 3.27
CA GLU A 95 3.00 -2.95 3.97
C GLU A 95 3.68 -3.12 5.33
N CYS A 96 3.33 -4.17 6.09
CA CYS A 96 4.01 -4.44 7.36
C CYS A 96 5.52 -4.65 7.15
N ARG A 97 5.95 -5.35 6.09
CA ARG A 97 7.38 -5.51 5.77
C ARG A 97 8.01 -4.20 5.30
N ALA A 98 7.33 -3.45 4.44
CA ALA A 98 7.83 -2.18 3.92
C ALA A 98 8.07 -1.17 5.04
N TYR A 99 7.06 -0.89 5.87
CA TYR A 99 7.20 0.03 7.00
C TYR A 99 8.15 -0.52 8.08
N GLY A 100 8.19 -1.83 8.28
CA GLY A 100 9.21 -2.47 9.11
C GLY A 100 10.63 -2.15 8.63
N ARG A 101 10.89 -2.27 7.32
CA ARG A 101 12.19 -1.96 6.72
C ARG A 101 12.52 -0.47 6.82
N LEU A 102 11.55 0.42 6.60
CA LEU A 102 11.75 1.87 6.75
C LEU A 102 12.19 2.22 8.18
N LYS A 103 11.53 1.65 9.20
CA LYS A 103 11.92 1.81 10.61
C LYS A 103 13.31 1.25 10.90
N GLU A 104 13.59 0.03 10.45
CA GLU A 104 14.88 -0.64 10.65
C GLU A 104 16.04 0.21 10.08
N ARG A 105 15.82 0.89 8.95
CA ARG A 105 16.83 1.69 8.27
C ARG A 105 16.82 3.17 8.64
N GLY A 106 15.93 3.60 9.52
CA GLY A 106 15.76 5.01 9.88
C GLY A 106 15.36 5.88 8.68
N ARG A 107 14.62 5.31 7.72
CA ARG A 107 14.18 5.98 6.48
C ARG A 107 12.68 6.23 6.43
N GLU A 108 12.06 6.42 7.59
CA GLU A 108 10.64 6.77 7.69
C GLU A 108 10.31 8.11 7.01
N ASP A 109 11.32 8.93 6.69
CA ASP A 109 11.18 10.14 5.88
C ASP A 109 10.72 9.88 4.43
N LEU A 110 10.80 8.64 3.94
CA LEU A 110 10.38 8.26 2.58
C LEU A 110 8.86 8.02 2.46
N ALA A 111 8.13 7.93 3.56
CA ALA A 111 6.69 7.64 3.57
C ALA A 111 5.97 8.38 4.70
N ILE A 112 4.64 8.30 4.74
CA ILE A 112 3.89 8.74 5.93
C ILE A 112 4.24 7.77 7.07
N PRO A 113 4.62 8.26 8.26
CA PRO A 113 4.98 7.38 9.36
C PRO A 113 3.85 6.40 9.72
N ALA A 114 4.19 5.10 9.75
CA ALA A 114 3.32 4.06 10.28
C ALA A 114 3.66 3.82 11.76
N GLN A 115 2.68 3.98 12.63
CA GLN A 115 2.83 3.84 14.08
C GLN A 115 2.81 2.38 14.54
N GLY A 116 2.12 1.53 13.80
CA GLY A 116 2.02 0.10 14.08
C GLY A 116 0.79 -0.53 13.45
N TYR A 117 0.66 -1.85 13.58
CA TYR A 117 -0.55 -2.55 13.16
C TYR A 117 -1.57 -2.73 14.30
N LEU A 118 -2.85 -2.85 13.94
CA LEU A 118 -3.96 -3.19 14.83
C LEU A 118 -4.81 -4.31 14.23
N LEU A 119 -5.46 -5.07 15.09
CA LEU A 119 -6.48 -6.05 14.73
C LEU A 119 -7.83 -5.59 15.30
N LEU A 120 -8.81 -5.38 14.43
CA LEU A 120 -10.13 -4.92 14.84
C LEU A 120 -10.85 -6.01 15.65
N THR A 121 -11.67 -5.59 16.60
CA THR A 121 -12.63 -6.45 17.27
C THR A 121 -13.89 -6.59 16.43
N SER A 122 -14.66 -7.67 16.63
CA SER A 122 -15.98 -7.84 16.02
C SER A 122 -16.89 -6.62 16.24
N ARG A 123 -16.87 -6.01 17.44
CA ARG A 123 -17.60 -4.78 17.72
C ARG A 123 -17.16 -3.60 16.85
N GLN A 124 -15.85 -3.44 16.60
CA GLN A 124 -15.33 -2.36 15.76
C GLN A 124 -15.69 -2.55 14.29
N GLU A 125 -15.67 -3.78 13.77
CA GLU A 125 -16.13 -3.97 12.38
C GLU A 125 -17.65 -3.80 12.24
N ASP A 126 -18.45 -4.04 13.29
CA ASP A 126 -19.89 -3.71 13.28
C ASP A 126 -20.13 -2.21 13.16
N LEU A 127 -19.30 -1.38 13.82
CA LEU A 127 -19.40 0.09 13.77
C LEU A 127 -19.09 0.65 12.37
N LEU A 128 -18.28 -0.05 11.58
CA LEU A 128 -17.97 0.37 10.21
C LEU A 128 -19.13 0.16 9.24
N GLY A 129 -20.06 -0.76 9.55
CA GLY A 129 -21.25 -1.03 8.73
C GLY A 129 -20.98 -1.75 7.39
N TYR A 130 -19.74 -2.14 7.10
CA TYR A 130 -19.39 -2.90 5.89
C TYR A 130 -19.67 -4.38 6.04
N GLY A 131 -20.30 -4.98 5.02
CA GLY A 131 -20.60 -6.42 4.97
C GLY A 131 -19.39 -7.29 4.62
N ASN A 132 -19.59 -8.62 4.66
CA ASN A 132 -18.56 -9.60 4.30
C ASN A 132 -18.04 -9.42 2.87
N ASP A 133 -18.94 -9.12 1.93
CA ASP A 133 -18.60 -8.95 0.51
C ASP A 133 -17.63 -7.79 0.31
N PHE A 134 -17.82 -6.68 1.03
CA PHE A 134 -16.90 -5.54 0.97
C PHE A 134 -15.48 -5.93 1.40
N TRP A 135 -15.35 -6.74 2.45
CA TRP A 135 -14.05 -7.17 2.96
C TRP A 135 -13.47 -8.39 2.23
N ASN A 136 -14.13 -8.90 1.18
CA ASN A 136 -13.81 -10.18 0.55
C ASN A 136 -13.74 -11.34 1.57
N ARG A 137 -14.58 -11.29 2.62
CA ARG A 137 -14.56 -12.28 3.69
C ARG A 137 -15.31 -13.54 3.24
N THR A 138 -14.57 -14.54 2.78
CA THR A 138 -15.13 -15.82 2.32
C THR A 138 -15.41 -16.78 3.48
N ALA A 139 -15.85 -18.00 3.18
CA ALA A 139 -16.16 -19.00 4.20
C ALA A 139 -14.95 -19.31 5.11
N GLU A 140 -13.73 -19.26 4.55
CA GLU A 140 -12.46 -19.44 5.29
C GLU A 140 -12.32 -18.38 6.40
N TYR A 141 -12.60 -17.12 6.06
CA TYR A 141 -12.43 -15.98 6.97
C TYR A 141 -13.68 -15.67 7.79
N LYS A 142 -14.74 -16.48 7.77
CA LYS A 142 -16.04 -16.11 8.38
C LYS A 142 -15.98 -15.87 9.89
N ASN A 143 -15.05 -16.52 10.60
CA ASN A 143 -14.87 -16.31 12.03
C ASN A 143 -14.06 -15.03 12.30
N ARG A 144 -14.76 -13.95 12.67
CA ARG A 144 -14.19 -12.62 12.91
C ARG A 144 -13.21 -12.55 14.08
N ASP A 145 -13.39 -13.39 15.10
CA ASP A 145 -12.48 -13.42 16.23
C ASP A 145 -11.16 -14.14 15.90
N LYS A 146 -11.19 -15.08 14.95
CA LYS A 146 -10.00 -15.77 14.42
C LYS A 146 -9.32 -15.02 13.28
N HIS A 147 -10.11 -14.31 12.48
CA HIS A 147 -9.67 -13.55 11.31
C HIS A 147 -10.18 -12.11 11.42
N PRO A 148 -9.68 -11.31 12.39
CA PRO A 148 -10.06 -9.91 12.49
C PRO A 148 -9.59 -9.13 11.27
N ILE A 149 -10.29 -8.06 10.91
CA ILE A 149 -9.75 -7.09 9.95
C ILE A 149 -8.42 -6.56 10.48
N ARG A 150 -7.43 -6.62 9.60
CA ARG A 150 -6.07 -6.15 9.85
C ARG A 150 -5.96 -4.71 9.41
N ALA A 151 -5.29 -3.89 10.20
CA ALA A 151 -5.15 -2.47 9.93
C ALA A 151 -3.76 -1.94 10.27
N ILE A 152 -3.37 -0.85 9.63
CA ILE A 152 -2.15 -0.08 9.93
C ILE A 152 -2.55 1.33 10.34
N VAL A 153 -2.02 1.77 11.48
CA VAL A 153 -2.17 3.13 12.00
C VAL A 153 -1.05 3.98 11.40
N LYS A 154 -1.42 5.04 10.71
CA LYS A 154 -0.50 6.00 10.09
C LYS A 154 -0.79 7.40 10.60
N ASP A 155 0.23 8.25 10.56
CA ASP A 155 0.02 9.68 10.81
C ASP A 155 -0.98 10.24 9.80
N LEU A 156 -1.89 11.08 10.28
CA LEU A 156 -2.83 11.74 9.38
C LEU A 156 -2.10 12.81 8.56
N ALA A 157 -2.07 12.67 7.24
CA ALA A 157 -1.59 13.72 6.36
C ALA A 157 -2.55 14.92 6.40
N THR A 158 -2.16 15.99 7.09
CA THR A 158 -3.00 17.17 7.32
C THR A 158 -2.95 18.23 6.21
N GLU A 159 -2.02 18.12 5.26
CA GLU A 159 -1.85 19.11 4.19
C GLU A 159 -1.73 18.39 2.85
N MET A 160 -2.52 18.77 1.85
CA MET A 160 -2.26 18.37 0.47
C MET A 160 -1.36 19.42 -0.17
N ILE A 161 -0.15 19.01 -0.58
CA ILE A 161 0.71 19.86 -1.39
C ILE A 161 0.35 19.56 -2.86
N PRO A 162 -0.09 20.56 -3.65
CA PRO A 162 -0.30 20.34 -5.07
C PRO A 162 0.98 19.87 -5.76
N PHE A 163 0.85 18.90 -6.65
CA PHE A 163 1.91 18.46 -7.55
C PHE A 163 2.43 19.64 -8.35
N ARG A 164 3.74 19.80 -8.33
CA ARG A 164 4.48 20.74 -9.16
C ARG A 164 5.59 19.97 -9.84
N GLU A 165 5.85 20.28 -11.09
CA GLU A 165 6.89 19.62 -11.90
C GLU A 165 8.27 19.65 -11.22
N VAL A 166 8.55 20.70 -10.44
CA VAL A 166 9.78 20.84 -9.65
C VAL A 166 9.98 19.73 -8.59
N GLN A 167 8.93 18.98 -8.25
CA GLN A 167 8.97 17.87 -7.28
C GLN A 167 9.33 16.53 -7.93
N VAL A 168 9.32 16.41 -9.26
CA VAL A 168 9.60 15.14 -9.97
C VAL A 168 10.98 14.59 -9.60
N GLY A 169 12.03 15.43 -9.62
CA GLY A 169 13.38 14.99 -9.27
C GLY A 169 13.51 14.49 -7.83
N SER A 170 12.76 15.05 -6.88
CA SER A 170 12.72 14.52 -5.51
C SER A 170 11.94 13.22 -5.41
N LEU A 171 10.80 13.10 -6.11
CA LEU A 171 10.01 11.87 -6.12
C LEU A 171 10.80 10.70 -6.73
N TRP A 172 11.57 10.96 -7.79
CA TRP A 172 12.44 9.94 -8.39
C TRP A 172 13.55 9.49 -7.45
N ARG A 173 14.17 10.41 -6.70
CA ARG A 173 15.16 10.05 -5.67
C ARG A 173 14.53 9.21 -4.57
N ASP A 174 13.37 9.62 -4.06
CA ASP A 174 12.66 8.87 -3.02
C ASP A 174 12.29 7.46 -3.50
N ALA A 175 11.81 7.31 -4.74
CA ALA A 175 11.50 6.01 -5.35
C ALA A 175 12.76 5.13 -5.49
N HIS A 176 13.86 5.71 -5.99
CA HIS A 176 15.12 4.99 -6.09
C HIS A 176 15.63 4.52 -4.71
N GLU A 177 15.50 5.36 -3.68
CA GLU A 177 15.90 5.00 -2.32
C GLU A 177 14.99 3.90 -1.73
N LEU A 178 13.69 3.92 -2.00
CA LEU A 178 12.79 2.81 -1.67
C LEU A 178 13.22 1.50 -2.35
N HIS A 179 13.59 1.55 -3.64
CA HIS A 179 14.07 0.39 -4.37
C HIS A 179 15.37 -0.17 -3.77
N GLN A 180 16.30 0.69 -3.34
CA GLN A 180 17.52 0.28 -2.64
C GLN A 180 17.25 -0.42 -1.30
N LEU A 181 16.06 -0.21 -0.72
CA LEU A 181 15.60 -0.91 0.48
C LEU A 181 14.85 -2.23 0.16
N GLY A 182 14.70 -2.58 -1.12
CA GLY A 182 13.94 -3.73 -1.58
C GLY A 182 12.43 -3.51 -1.55
N ILE A 183 11.97 -2.26 -1.58
CA ILE A 183 10.54 -1.88 -1.59
C ILE A 183 10.20 -1.40 -3.00
N LEU A 184 9.50 -2.24 -3.78
CA LEU A 184 9.23 -1.98 -5.20
C LEU A 184 7.85 -1.40 -5.48
N ASN A 185 6.89 -1.58 -4.57
CA ASN A 185 5.50 -1.18 -4.76
C ASN A 185 4.94 -0.50 -3.50
N LEU A 186 5.28 0.78 -3.32
CA LEU A 186 4.44 1.72 -2.56
C LEU A 186 3.79 2.61 -3.62
N ILE A 187 2.53 2.32 -3.97
CA ILE A 187 1.87 2.88 -5.15
C ILE A 187 1.93 4.42 -5.12
N VAL A 188 2.58 4.99 -6.14
CA VAL A 188 2.51 6.42 -6.44
C VAL A 188 1.26 6.70 -7.27
N LYS A 189 0.09 6.75 -6.61
CA LYS A 189 -1.12 7.37 -7.18
C LYS A 189 -0.89 8.88 -7.35
N MET A 190 -0.69 9.29 -8.60
CA MET A 190 -0.57 10.71 -8.97
C MET A 190 -1.92 11.34 -9.33
N ASP A 191 -3.03 10.62 -9.27
CA ASP A 191 -4.36 11.10 -9.69
C ASP A 191 -4.98 12.14 -8.74
N GLY A 192 -4.26 12.59 -7.71
CA GLY A 192 -4.72 13.57 -6.73
C GLY A 192 -5.96 13.11 -5.94
N THR A 193 -6.27 11.82 -5.94
CA THR A 193 -6.93 11.19 -4.81
C THR A 193 -5.87 10.93 -3.74
N PRO A 194 -6.18 11.08 -2.45
CA PRO A 194 -5.19 10.79 -1.42
C PRO A 194 -4.82 9.30 -1.44
N GLY A 195 -3.73 8.98 -2.12
CA GLY A 195 -3.00 7.73 -1.94
C GLY A 195 -2.26 7.81 -0.61
N TRP A 196 -2.79 7.14 0.41
CA TRP A 196 -2.35 7.26 1.82
C TRP A 196 -0.95 6.69 2.12
N ASP A 197 -0.21 6.30 1.10
CA ASP A 197 1.15 5.76 1.16
C ASP A 197 2.24 6.75 0.71
N GLN A 198 1.89 8.02 0.43
CA GLN A 198 2.80 8.97 -0.21
C GLN A 198 3.11 10.22 0.61
N LYS A 199 4.26 10.82 0.32
CA LYS A 199 4.41 12.28 0.45
C LYS A 199 3.35 12.94 -0.42
N LYS A 200 2.41 13.60 0.25
CA LYS A 200 1.46 14.63 -0.19
C LYS A 200 1.77 15.26 -1.57
N VAL A 201 1.32 14.68 -2.68
CA VAL A 201 1.44 15.33 -3.99
C VAL A 201 0.16 15.09 -4.84
N ALA A 202 -0.58 16.14 -5.22
CA ALA A 202 -1.86 16.04 -5.95
C ALA A 202 -1.83 16.70 -7.36
N MET A 203 -2.17 15.97 -8.44
CA MET A 203 -2.08 16.52 -9.81
C MET A 203 -3.18 17.52 -10.22
N PRO A 204 -2.86 18.53 -11.06
CA PRO A 204 -3.84 19.38 -11.72
C PRO A 204 -4.76 18.58 -12.65
N GLN A 205 -6.03 18.99 -12.75
CA GLN A 205 -7.10 18.30 -13.50
C GLN A 205 -6.70 17.92 -14.94
N GLY A 206 -6.01 18.79 -15.68
CA GLY A 206 -5.64 18.54 -17.09
C GLY A 206 -4.60 17.42 -17.31
N LEU A 207 -3.88 16.97 -16.27
CA LEU A 207 -2.96 15.82 -16.34
C LEU A 207 -3.67 14.50 -15.99
N ARG A 208 -4.81 14.55 -15.30
CA ARG A 208 -5.64 13.36 -15.00
C ARG A 208 -6.25 12.78 -16.27
N ASP A 209 -6.68 13.67 -17.18
CA ASP A 209 -7.32 13.30 -18.44
C ASP A 209 -6.32 12.64 -19.42
N ALA A 210 -5.02 12.98 -19.33
CA ALA A 210 -3.96 12.38 -20.14
C ALA A 210 -3.53 10.98 -19.65
N GLY A 211 -3.55 10.74 -18.33
CA GLY A 211 -3.21 9.44 -17.73
C GLY A 211 -4.27 8.37 -17.97
N ALA A 212 -5.56 8.75 -17.89
CA ALA A 212 -6.67 7.87 -18.22
C ALA A 212 -6.69 7.46 -19.72
N TYR A 213 -6.15 8.30 -20.60
CA TYR A 213 -6.03 8.01 -22.04
C TYR A 213 -4.91 7.00 -22.37
N ALA A 214 -3.84 6.98 -21.58
CA ALA A 214 -2.70 6.08 -21.79
C ALA A 214 -3.02 4.61 -21.43
N GLU A 215 -3.93 4.38 -20.49
CA GLU A 215 -4.38 3.02 -20.14
C GLU A 215 -5.41 2.46 -21.14
N SER A 216 -6.06 3.31 -21.94
CA SER A 216 -7.14 2.90 -22.85
C SER A 216 -6.80 2.90 -24.34
N SER A 217 -5.62 3.38 -24.76
CA SER A 217 -5.27 3.45 -26.17
C SER A 217 -3.89 2.85 -26.45
N GLY A 218 -3.88 1.67 -27.08
CA GLY A 218 -2.71 1.11 -27.76
C GLY A 218 -2.34 1.86 -29.04
N ASP A 219 -2.60 3.17 -29.10
CA ASP A 219 -2.35 4.00 -30.27
C ASP A 219 -1.53 5.24 -29.90
N SER A 220 -0.51 5.45 -30.71
CA SER A 220 0.45 6.55 -30.63
C SER A 220 -0.20 7.89 -30.97
N ASP A 221 -0.82 8.56 -29.99
CA ASP A 221 -1.21 9.96 -30.11
C ASP A 221 -0.03 10.88 -29.72
N PRO A 222 0.44 11.76 -30.63
CA PRO A 222 1.55 12.68 -30.39
C PRO A 222 1.23 13.83 -29.43
N THR A 223 0.02 13.90 -28.87
CA THR A 223 -0.34 14.83 -27.78
C THR A 223 -0.14 14.26 -26.38
N ALA A 224 0.31 13.00 -26.25
CA ALA A 224 0.71 12.42 -24.98
C ALA A 224 1.77 13.32 -24.31
N TYR A 225 1.47 13.78 -23.10
CA TYR A 225 2.33 14.63 -22.29
C TYR A 225 3.72 14.00 -22.14
N ASN A 226 4.70 14.49 -22.91
CA ASN A 226 6.00 13.85 -23.08
C ASN A 226 6.91 14.15 -21.87
N TRP A 227 6.62 13.49 -20.75
CA TRP A 227 7.40 13.61 -19.50
C TRP A 227 8.89 13.31 -19.71
N ARG A 228 9.24 12.55 -20.76
CA ARG A 228 10.62 12.24 -21.16
C ARG A 228 11.43 13.49 -21.50
N GLU A 229 10.81 14.52 -22.09
CA GLU A 229 11.51 15.75 -22.48
C GLU A 229 11.95 16.59 -21.26
N LYS A 230 11.31 16.39 -20.10
CA LYS A 230 11.61 17.11 -18.86
C LYS A 230 12.60 16.39 -17.96
N MET A 231 12.93 15.14 -18.28
CA MET A 231 14.00 14.41 -17.60
C MET A 231 15.36 14.82 -18.16
N SER A 232 16.35 14.91 -17.28
CA SER A 232 17.75 14.98 -17.70
C SER A 232 18.12 13.70 -18.47
N ASP A 233 19.11 13.78 -19.35
CA ASP A 233 19.54 12.62 -20.15
C ASP A 233 19.99 11.44 -19.28
N LYS A 234 20.49 11.73 -18.06
CA LYS A 234 20.83 10.71 -17.06
C LYS A 234 19.58 9.99 -16.53
N GLU A 235 18.51 10.72 -16.24
CA GLU A 235 17.24 10.14 -15.78
C GLU A 235 16.55 9.34 -16.88
N ARG A 236 16.62 9.79 -18.15
CA ARG A 236 16.10 9.03 -19.29
C ARG A 236 16.84 7.72 -19.50
N HIS A 237 18.17 7.74 -19.47
CA HIS A 237 18.98 6.55 -19.65
C HIS A 237 18.70 5.49 -18.57
N THR A 238 18.56 5.92 -17.31
CA THR A 238 18.18 5.01 -16.22
C THR A 238 16.75 4.49 -16.36
N ALA A 239 15.81 5.31 -16.81
CA ALA A 239 14.43 4.88 -17.07
C ALA A 239 14.35 3.89 -18.24
N ASP A 240 15.11 4.09 -19.31
CA ASP A 240 15.15 3.19 -20.47
C ASP A 240 15.84 1.86 -20.14
N GLU A 241 16.86 1.85 -19.27
CA GLU A 241 17.43 0.61 -18.72
C GLU A 241 16.45 -0.14 -17.81
N PHE A 242 15.58 0.57 -17.10
CA PHE A 242 14.61 -0.01 -16.15
C PHE A 242 13.30 -0.45 -16.81
N TYR A 243 12.73 0.30 -17.73
CA TYR A 243 11.44 -0.03 -18.37
C TYR A 243 11.62 -0.73 -19.72
N GLY A 244 12.81 -0.68 -20.32
CA GLY A 244 13.14 -1.34 -21.59
C GLY A 244 13.64 -2.79 -21.47
N ARG A 245 13.72 -3.33 -20.25
CA ARG A 245 13.96 -4.76 -20.02
C ARG A 245 12.69 -5.41 -19.52
N ASP A 246 12.12 -6.29 -20.34
CA ASP A 246 11.18 -7.31 -19.91
C ASP A 246 11.69 -7.93 -18.60
N TYR A 247 10.98 -7.71 -17.49
CA TYR A 247 11.43 -8.12 -16.15
C TYR A 247 11.40 -9.65 -16.01
N LEU A 248 12.46 -10.29 -16.47
CA LEU A 248 12.92 -11.59 -16.03
C LEU A 248 13.77 -11.41 -14.75
N MET A 249 13.15 -11.72 -13.60
CA MET A 249 13.70 -12.39 -12.40
C MET A 249 14.99 -11.86 -11.73
N VAL A 250 15.08 -11.95 -10.39
CA VAL A 250 15.97 -12.90 -9.66
C VAL A 250 15.60 -12.87 -8.15
N PRO A 251 15.49 -14.05 -7.50
CA PRO A 251 15.07 -14.21 -6.10
C PRO A 251 16.21 -13.98 -5.10
N ALA A 252 15.84 -13.82 -3.82
CA ALA A 252 16.75 -14.07 -2.68
C ALA A 252 16.53 -15.49 -2.15
#